data_AF-A0A7X7BRW9-F1
#
_entry.id   AF-A0A7X7BRW9-F1
#
_cell.length_a   1.000
_cell.length_b   1.000
_cell.length_c   1.000
_cell.angle_alpha   90.00
_cell.angle_beta   90.00
_cell.angle_gamma   90.00
#
_symmetry.space_group_name_H-M   'P 1'
#
loop_
_entity.id
_entity.type
_entity.pdbx_description
1 polymer ?
#
loop_
_entity_poly.entity_id
_entity_poly.type
_entity_poly.pdbx_seq_one_letter_code
_entity_poly.pdbx_strand_id
1 'polypeptide(L)'
;MRLLGLDVGSKTVGVAVSDELGITAQKLETIQIDETKYNFGMRPLKKLVRQYDPEGFVLGLPKNMDGTSGSSVARSKAYGKRLEEKFGLPVYYSDERLTTIESQRVLVEDAGIHDRKKRKQVIDQMAAVLILQNYLDLHRKD
;
A
#
# COMPACT_ATOMS: atom_id res chain seq x y z
N MET A 1 -7.75 -14.03 9.48
CA MET A 1 -8.38 -12.77 9.03
C MET A 1 -7.41 -12.11 8.04
N ARG A 2 -7.83 -11.82 6.80
CA ARG A 2 -6.92 -11.20 5.80
C ARG A 2 -7.21 -9.72 5.61
N LEU A 3 -6.16 -8.95 5.36
CA LEU A 3 -6.23 -7.55 4.93
C LEU A 3 -5.53 -7.37 3.58
N LEU A 4 -6.01 -6.43 2.78
CA LEU A 4 -5.32 -5.98 1.57
C LEU A 4 -4.61 -4.65 1.80
N GLY A 5 -3.31 -4.61 1.55
CA GLY A 5 -2.48 -3.41 1.57
C GLY A 5 -2.45 -2.74 0.20
N LEU A 6 -2.61 -1.42 0.14
CA LEU A 6 -2.66 -0.66 -1.10
C LEU A 6 -1.74 0.57 -1.06
N ASP A 7 -0.87 0.67 -2.06
CA ASP A 7 -0.08 1.87 -2.37
C ASP A 7 -0.67 2.56 -3.60
N VAL A 8 -1.23 3.76 -3.45
CA VAL A 8 -1.99 4.45 -4.51
C VAL A 8 -1.14 5.54 -5.17
N GLY A 9 -0.48 5.16 -6.27
CA GLY A 9 0.25 6.08 -7.14
C GLY A 9 -0.65 6.82 -8.13
N SER A 10 -0.04 7.63 -9.01
CA SER A 10 -0.77 8.38 -10.06
C SER A 10 -1.15 7.54 -11.28
N LYS A 11 -0.45 6.42 -11.49
CA LYS A 11 -0.63 5.53 -12.65
C LYS A 11 -0.79 4.07 -12.25
N THR A 12 -0.50 3.74 -11.00
CA THR A 12 -0.48 2.37 -10.51
C THR A 12 -1.03 2.29 -9.10
N VAL A 13 -1.57 1.13 -8.76
CA VAL A 13 -1.89 0.73 -7.39
C VAL A 13 -1.11 -0.55 -7.08
N GLY A 14 -0.15 -0.47 -6.17
CA GLY A 14 0.51 -1.65 -5.62
C GLY A 14 -0.43 -2.39 -4.67
N VAL A 15 -0.47 -3.71 -4.74
CA VAL A 15 -1.34 -4.54 -3.89
C VAL A 15 -0.53 -5.57 -3.12
N ALA A 16 -0.82 -5.68 -1.83
CA ALA A 16 -0.31 -6.71 -0.94
C ALA A 16 -1.46 -7.37 -0.16
N VAL A 17 -1.21 -8.54 0.41
CA VAL A 17 -2.16 -9.29 1.26
C VAL A 17 -1.47 -9.78 2.52
N SER A 18 -2.20 -9.82 3.63
CA SER A 18 -1.68 -10.45 4.85
C SER A 18 -1.84 -11.97 4.78
N ASP A 19 -1.02 -12.70 5.53
CA ASP A 19 -1.32 -14.09 5.85
C ASP A 19 -2.59 -14.20 6.72
N GLU A 20 -3.07 -15.43 6.91
CA GLU A 20 -4.29 -15.70 7.68
C GLU A 20 -4.14 -15.39 9.18
N LEU A 21 -2.90 -15.40 9.68
CA LEU A 21 -2.55 -15.13 11.07
C LEU A 21 -2.39 -13.62 11.33
N GLY A 22 -2.37 -12.79 10.29
CA GLY A 22 -2.11 -11.35 10.40
C GLY A 22 -0.67 -11.03 10.79
N ILE A 23 0.29 -11.91 10.48
CA ILE A 23 1.70 -11.76 10.87
C ILE A 23 2.52 -11.12 9.75
N THR A 24 2.41 -11.66 8.54
CA THR A 24 3.23 -11.23 7.39
C THR A 24 2.40 -10.64 6.26
N ALA A 25 2.98 -9.69 5.53
CA ALA A 25 2.46 -9.15 4.29
C ALA A 25 3.21 -9.69 3.06
N GLN A 26 2.48 -9.98 1.99
CA GLN A 26 3.02 -10.52 0.73
C GLN A 26 2.53 -9.70 -0.46
N LYS A 27 3.42 -9.45 -1.42
CA LYS A 27 3.07 -8.76 -2.66
C LYS A 27 2.18 -9.62 -3.54
N LEU A 28 1.12 -9.02 -4.10
CA LEU A 28 0.26 -9.66 -5.09
C LEU A 28 0.58 -9.18 -6.50
N GLU A 29 0.18 -7.96 -6.82
CA GLU A 29 0.35 -7.40 -8.16
C GLU A 29 0.41 -5.88 -8.13
N THR A 30 0.65 -5.27 -9.29
CA THR A 30 0.57 -3.83 -9.50
C THR A 30 -0.49 -3.56 -10.55
N ILE A 31 -1.60 -2.95 -10.14
CA ILE A 31 -2.73 -2.64 -11.00
C ILE A 31 -2.47 -1.31 -11.71
N GLN A 32 -2.60 -1.28 -13.04
CA GLN A 32 -2.53 -0.04 -13.81
C GLN A 32 -3.83 0.76 -13.68
N ILE A 33 -3.72 2.07 -13.46
CA ILE A 33 -4.84 3.00 -13.34
C ILE A 33 -4.65 4.19 -14.29
N ASP A 34 -5.75 4.82 -14.65
CA ASP A 34 -5.79 6.03 -15.47
C ASP A 34 -6.94 6.90 -14.98
N GLU A 35 -6.62 7.85 -14.09
CA GLU A 35 -7.59 8.77 -13.49
C GLU A 35 -8.31 9.62 -14.54
N THR A 36 -7.64 9.93 -15.67
CA THR A 36 -8.22 10.74 -16.76
C THR A 36 -9.35 10.02 -17.49
N LYS A 37 -9.33 8.68 -17.45
CA LYS A 37 -10.35 7.81 -18.03
C LYS A 37 -11.28 7.20 -16.98
N TYR A 38 -11.27 7.73 -15.76
CA TYR A 38 -12.04 7.19 -14.63
C TYR A 38 -11.73 5.71 -14.32
N ASN A 39 -10.54 5.23 -14.69
CA ASN A 39 -10.12 3.87 -14.41
C ASN A 39 -9.26 3.84 -13.14
N PHE A 40 -9.87 3.49 -12.01
CA PHE A 40 -9.20 3.37 -10.72
C PHE A 40 -8.78 1.93 -10.38
N GLY A 41 -8.83 0.99 -11.34
CA GLY A 41 -8.39 -0.39 -11.09
C GLY A 41 -9.37 -1.24 -10.25
N MET A 42 -10.62 -0.81 -10.07
CA MET A 42 -11.61 -1.51 -9.25
C MET A 42 -11.95 -2.91 -9.76
N ARG A 43 -11.89 -3.14 -11.07
CA ARG A 43 -12.21 -4.45 -11.68
C ARG A 43 -11.18 -5.53 -11.34
N PRO A 44 -9.87 -5.34 -11.56
CA PRO A 44 -8.87 -6.31 -11.08
C PRO A 44 -8.89 -6.43 -9.56
N LEU A 45 -9.04 -5.34 -8.82
CA LEU A 45 -9.13 -5.40 -7.36
C LEU A 45 -10.30 -6.25 -6.87
N LYS A 46 -11.46 -6.20 -7.53
CA LYS A 46 -12.60 -7.08 -7.23
C LYS A 46 -12.26 -8.57 -7.36
N LYS A 47 -11.37 -8.95 -8.28
CA LYS A 47 -10.91 -10.34 -8.41
C LYS A 47 -10.10 -10.75 -7.19
N LEU A 48 -9.22 -9.88 -6.71
CA LEU A 48 -8.41 -10.10 -5.51
C LEU A 48 -9.28 -10.17 -4.26
N VAL A 49 -10.24 -9.27 -4.10
CA VAL A 49 -11.21 -9.31 -2.99
C VAL A 49 -11.95 -10.65 -2.97
N ARG A 50 -12.43 -11.13 -4.13
CA ARG A 50 -13.09 -12.44 -4.21
C ARG A 50 -12.15 -13.62 -3.91
N GLN A 51 -10.88 -13.50 -4.29
CA GLN A 51 -9.90 -14.58 -4.12
C GLN A 51 -9.42 -14.71 -2.67
N TYR A 52 -9.17 -13.58 -2.01
CA TYR A 52 -8.55 -13.57 -0.69
C TYR A 52 -9.54 -13.36 0.46
N ASP A 53 -10.77 -12.91 0.14
CA ASP A 53 -11.84 -12.60 1.11
C ASP A 53 -11.35 -11.74 2.28
N PRO A 54 -10.81 -10.53 2.00
CA PRO A 54 -10.27 -9.67 3.03
C PRO A 54 -11.39 -9.01 3.84
N GLU A 55 -11.06 -8.70 5.09
CA GLU A 55 -11.99 -8.01 6.01
C GLU A 55 -11.83 -6.49 5.99
N GLY A 56 -10.86 -5.99 5.23
CA GLY A 56 -10.59 -4.55 5.12
C GLY A 56 -9.39 -4.24 4.24
N PHE A 57 -9.20 -2.95 4.02
CA PHE A 57 -8.06 -2.41 3.27
C PHE A 57 -7.19 -1.54 4.16
N VAL A 58 -5.89 -1.57 3.92
CA VAL A 58 -4.91 -0.67 4.55
C VAL A 58 -4.26 0.16 3.44
N LEU A 59 -4.49 1.46 3.46
CA LEU A 59 -3.95 2.40 2.48
C LEU A 59 -2.78 3.16 3.07
N GLY A 60 -1.75 3.32 2.25
CA GLY A 60 -0.68 4.27 2.52
C GLY A 60 -1.19 5.71 2.48
N LEU A 61 -0.81 6.49 3.49
CA LEU A 61 -1.11 7.91 3.59
C LEU A 61 0.20 8.70 3.60
N PRO A 62 0.70 9.11 2.42
CA PRO A 62 1.99 9.78 2.29
C PRO A 62 1.89 11.17 2.90
N LYS A 63 2.39 11.33 4.13
CA LYS A 63 2.57 12.66 4.72
C LYS A 63 3.86 13.25 4.18
N ASN A 64 3.80 14.48 3.68
CA ASN A 64 5.00 15.24 3.41
C ASN A 64 5.80 15.41 4.72
N MET A 65 7.13 15.43 4.66
CA MET A 65 8.00 15.57 5.85
C MET A 65 7.81 16.91 6.59
N ASP A 66 7.14 17.88 5.96
CA ASP A 66 6.76 19.18 6.54
C ASP A 66 5.33 19.22 7.12
N GLY A 67 4.59 18.10 7.09
CA GLY A 67 3.22 18.00 7.59
C GLY A 67 2.14 18.55 6.65
N THR A 68 2.49 19.01 5.44
CA THR A 68 1.47 19.48 4.47
C THR A 68 0.70 18.30 3.87
N SER A 69 -0.63 18.44 3.77
CA SER A 69 -1.50 17.46 3.10
C SER A 69 -1.46 17.71 1.58
N GLY A 70 -0.51 17.08 0.89
CA GLY A 70 -0.37 17.20 -0.57
C GLY A 70 -1.49 16.50 -1.37
N SER A 71 -1.47 16.67 -2.70
CA SER A 71 -2.38 16.01 -3.66
C SER A 71 -2.42 14.48 -3.52
N SER A 72 -1.33 13.88 -3.03
CA SER A 72 -1.23 12.44 -2.79
C SER A 72 -2.11 11.97 -1.63
N VAL A 73 -2.23 12.76 -0.54
CA VAL A 73 -3.15 12.43 0.57
C VAL A 73 -4.60 12.48 0.09
N ALA A 74 -4.94 13.51 -0.69
CA ALA A 74 -6.27 13.63 -1.29
C ALA A 74 -6.59 12.44 -2.20
N ARG A 75 -5.61 11.99 -2.99
CA ARG A 75 -5.73 10.77 -3.82
C ARG A 75 -5.99 9.54 -2.96
N SER A 76 -5.17 9.26 -1.95
CA SER A 76 -5.35 8.09 -1.08
C SER A 76 -6.72 8.09 -0.40
N LYS A 77 -7.16 9.24 0.15
CA LYS A 77 -8.49 9.37 0.78
C LYS A 77 -9.63 9.16 -0.21
N ALA A 78 -9.53 9.76 -1.39
CA ALA A 78 -10.54 9.59 -2.44
C ALA A 78 -10.59 8.15 -2.97
N TYR A 79 -9.45 7.46 -3.00
CA TYR A 79 -9.38 6.05 -3.34
C TYR A 79 -10.02 5.19 -2.24
N GLY A 80 -9.72 5.46 -0.97
CA GLY A 80 -10.34 4.79 0.19
C GLY A 80 -11.87 4.88 0.16
N LYS A 81 -12.43 6.07 -0.06
CA LYS A 81 -13.88 6.24 -0.20
C LYS A 81 -14.49 5.37 -1.32
N ARG A 82 -13.81 5.26 -2.46
CA ARG A 82 -14.25 4.38 -3.56
C ARG A 82 -14.24 2.91 -3.16
N LEU A 83 -13.29 2.48 -2.33
CA LEU A 83 -13.24 1.10 -1.82
C LEU A 83 -14.42 0.82 -0.89
N GLU A 84 -14.68 1.73 0.05
CA GLU A 84 -15.82 1.62 0.97
C GLU A 84 -17.14 1.54 0.19
N GLU A 85 -17.37 2.45 -0.76
CA GLU A 85 -18.57 2.46 -1.62
C GLU A 85 -18.69 1.19 -2.48
N LYS A 86 -17.56 0.65 -2.96
CA LYS A 86 -17.56 -0.47 -3.90
C LYS A 86 -17.70 -1.84 -3.23
N PHE A 87 -17.08 -2.00 -2.06
CA PHE A 87 -16.92 -3.30 -1.39
C PHE A 87 -17.64 -3.37 -0.05
N GLY A 88 -17.99 -2.25 0.57
CA GLY A 88 -18.62 -2.23 1.90
C GLY A 88 -17.69 -2.70 3.03
N LEU A 89 -16.38 -2.66 2.80
CA LEU A 89 -15.36 -3.06 3.77
C LEU A 89 -14.66 -1.82 4.36
N PRO A 90 -14.21 -1.90 5.63
CA PRO A 90 -13.50 -0.80 6.27
C PRO A 90 -12.17 -0.49 5.58
N VAL A 91 -11.81 0.80 5.60
CA VAL A 91 -10.52 1.29 5.13
C VAL A 91 -9.74 1.91 6.29
N TYR A 92 -8.53 1.40 6.51
CA TYR A 92 -7.55 1.91 7.46
C TYR A 92 -6.45 2.66 6.72
N TYR A 93 -5.84 3.64 7.39
CA TYR A 93 -4.74 4.42 6.82
C TYR A 93 -3.47 4.27 7.65
N SER A 94 -2.35 4.00 7.00
CA SER A 94 -1.04 3.78 7.61
C SER A 94 -0.05 4.88 7.21
N ASP A 95 0.78 5.34 8.14
CA ASP A 95 1.78 6.40 7.93
C ASP A 95 3.05 5.83 7.24
N GLU A 96 3.41 6.35 6.08
CA GLU A 96 4.49 5.82 5.22
C GLU A 96 5.91 6.31 5.58
N ARG A 97 6.07 7.23 6.55
CA ARG A 97 7.34 7.96 6.75
C ARG A 97 8.50 7.09 7.24
N LEU A 98 8.23 6.16 8.16
CA LEU A 98 9.28 5.35 8.80
C LEU A 98 9.80 4.25 7.88
N THR A 99 8.93 3.66 7.05
CA THR A 99 9.27 2.50 6.22
C THR A 99 10.25 2.85 5.10
N THR A 100 10.20 4.07 4.55
CA THR A 100 11.08 4.47 3.44
C THR A 100 12.54 4.64 3.87
N ILE A 101 12.80 5.25 5.04
CA ILE A 101 14.16 5.51 5.52
C ILE A 101 14.84 4.18 5.88
N GLU A 102 14.18 3.35 6.68
CA GLU A 102 14.72 2.04 7.07
C GLU A 102 14.91 1.12 5.86
N SER A 103 13.97 1.11 4.90
CA SER A 103 14.12 0.33 3.67
C SER A 103 15.30 0.81 2.82
N GLN A 104 15.55 2.13 2.74
CA GLN A 104 16.72 2.64 2.02
C GLN A 104 18.03 2.18 2.66
N ARG A 105 18.08 2.13 4.00
CA ARG A 105 19.26 1.68 4.74
C ARG A 105 19.54 0.20 4.47
N VAL A 106 18.54 -0.66 4.63
CA VAL A 106 18.65 -2.11 4.35
C VAL A 106 19.10 -2.37 2.91
N LEU A 107 18.55 -1.64 1.93
CA LEU A 107 18.95 -1.83 0.53
C LEU A 107 20.40 -1.41 0.24
N VAL A 108 20.96 -0.49 1.03
CA VAL A 108 22.38 -0.09 0.91
C VAL A 108 23.28 -1.07 1.68
N GLU A 109 22.96 -1.31 2.95
CA GLU A 109 23.81 -2.06 3.89
C GLU A 109 23.78 -3.56 3.61
N ASP A 110 22.59 -4.14 3.41
CA ASP A 110 22.43 -5.60 3.30
C ASP A 110 22.42 -6.07 1.84
N ALA A 111 21.84 -5.29 0.93
CA ALA A 111 21.70 -5.66 -0.48
C ALA A 111 22.75 -5.03 -1.41
N GLY A 112 23.61 -4.13 -0.90
CA GLY A 112 24.67 -3.48 -1.69
C GLY A 112 24.18 -2.60 -2.84
N ILE A 113 22.91 -2.16 -2.83
CA ILE A 113 22.33 -1.34 -3.91
C ILE A 113 22.65 0.14 -3.66
N HIS A 114 23.83 0.57 -4.07
CA HIS A 114 24.27 1.96 -3.90
C HIS A 114 23.63 2.95 -4.89
N ASP A 115 23.06 2.47 -6.00
CA ASP A 115 22.35 3.31 -6.98
C ASP A 115 20.98 3.77 -6.44
N ARG A 116 20.78 5.10 -6.35
CA ARG A 116 19.53 5.71 -5.82
C ARG A 116 18.29 5.35 -6.64
N LYS A 117 18.42 5.27 -7.96
CA LYS A 117 17.29 4.98 -8.87
C LYS A 117 16.87 3.52 -8.72
N LYS A 118 17.82 2.59 -8.63
CA LYS A 118 17.54 1.17 -8.36
C LYS A 118 16.87 0.98 -7.00
N ARG A 119 17.36 1.65 -5.94
CA ARG A 119 16.69 1.58 -4.62
C ARG A 119 15.27 2.09 -4.68
N LYS A 120 15.03 3.24 -5.32
CA LYS A 120 13.68 3.79 -5.48
C LYS A 120 12.76 2.79 -6.19
N GLN A 121 13.24 2.13 -7.25
CA GLN A 121 12.45 1.12 -7.96
C GLN A 121 12.09 -0.06 -7.06
N VAL A 122 13.01 -0.55 -6.24
CA VAL A 122 12.74 -1.64 -5.29
C VAL A 122 11.71 -1.20 -4.24
N ILE A 123 11.88 -0.01 -3.67
CA ILE A 123 10.94 0.54 -2.67
C ILE A 123 9.55 0.74 -3.27
N ASP A 124 9.45 1.36 -4.45
CA ASP A 124 8.18 1.54 -5.17
C ASP A 124 7.50 0.18 -5.42
N GLN A 125 8.28 -0.87 -5.70
CA GLN A 125 7.74 -2.22 -5.91
C GLN A 125 7.28 -2.92 -4.62
N MET A 126 7.77 -2.50 -3.46
CA MET A 126 7.46 -3.08 -2.15
C MET A 126 6.56 -2.21 -1.29
N ALA A 127 6.22 -1.00 -1.73
CA ALA A 127 5.48 -0.01 -0.95
C ALA A 127 4.21 -0.57 -0.29
N ALA A 128 3.35 -1.26 -1.06
CA ALA A 128 2.13 -1.87 -0.53
C ALA A 128 2.39 -2.94 0.55
N VAL A 129 3.49 -3.70 0.42
CA VAL A 129 3.90 -4.69 1.43
C VAL A 129 4.34 -3.97 2.70
N LEU A 130 5.18 -2.94 2.58
CA LEU A 130 5.67 -2.17 3.72
C LEU A 130 4.54 -1.46 4.48
N ILE A 131 3.60 -0.88 3.75
CA ILE A 131 2.39 -0.25 4.31
C ILE A 131 1.60 -1.26 5.16
N LEU A 132 1.35 -2.45 4.60
CA LEU A 132 0.57 -3.47 5.28
C LEU A 132 1.33 -4.06 6.45
N GLN A 133 2.61 -4.40 6.29
CA GLN A 133 3.44 -4.97 7.35
C GLN A 133 3.50 -4.02 8.54
N ASN A 134 3.76 -2.73 8.31
CA ASN A 134 3.76 -1.73 9.38
C ASN A 134 2.42 -1.65 10.11
N TYR A 135 1.30 -1.76 9.40
CA TYR A 135 -0.02 -1.79 10.02
C TYR A 135 -0.21 -3.05 10.89
N LEU A 136 0.17 -4.22 10.39
CA LEU A 136 0.08 -5.49 11.12
C LEU A 136 0.94 -5.46 12.39
N ASP A 137 2.17 -4.98 12.30
CA ASP A 137 3.11 -4.90 13.42
C ASP A 137 2.59 -3.99 14.54
N LEU A 138 1.97 -2.84 14.18
CA LEU A 138 1.38 -1.91 15.15
C LEU A 138 0.11 -2.43 15.82
N HIS A 139 -0.60 -3.38 15.19
CA HIS A 139 -1.87 -3.92 15.69
C HIS A 139 -1.75 -5.35 16.20
N ARG A 140 -0.53 -5.88 16.26
CA ARG A 140 -0.26 -7.17 16.87
C ARG A 140 -0.54 -7.06 18.37
N LYS A 141 -1.51 -7.84 18.85
CA LYS A 141 -1.67 -8.07 20.29
C LYS A 141 -0.69 -9.17 20.67
N ASP A 142 0.17 -8.86 21.64
CA ASP A 142 1.01 -9.87 22.30
C ASP A 142 0.17 -10.91 23.05
#